data_AF-A0A2N6E3S1-F1
#
_entry.id   AF-A0A2N6E3S1-F1
#
_cell.length_a   1.000
_cell.length_b   1.000
_cell.length_c   1.000
_cell.angle_alpha   90.00
_cell.angle_beta   90.00
_cell.angle_gamma   90.00
#
_symmetry.space_group_name_H-M   'P 1'
#
loop_
_entity.id
_entity.type
_entity.pdbx_description
1 polymer ?
#
loop_
_entity_poly.entity_id
_entity_poly.type
_entity_poly.pdbx_seq_one_letter_code
_entity_poly.pdbx_strand_id
1 'polypeptide(L)' 'MAHHSLDHLIRRIERLNRIGAALSAEQGIDSLLEMILLGAKELTSADGGSLYLLDGRHLKFELIH' A
#
# COMPACT_ATOMS: atom_id res chain seq x y z
N MET A 1 19.64 20.13 -13.19
CA MET A 1 19.24 18.71 -13.27
C MET A 1 19.16 18.02 -11.90
N ALA A 2 20.10 18.23 -10.97
CA ALA A 2 20.07 17.61 -9.64
C ALA A 2 18.86 17.98 -8.75
N HIS A 3 18.35 19.21 -8.86
CA HIS A 3 17.24 19.69 -8.02
C HIS A 3 15.93 18.89 -8.24
N HIS A 4 15.64 18.54 -9.49
CA HIS A 4 14.39 17.86 -9.86
C HIS A 4 14.29 16.43 -9.30
N SER A 5 15.44 15.74 -9.16
CA SER A 5 15.51 14.40 -8.58
C SER A 5 15.24 14.41 -7.07
N LEU A 6 15.71 15.44 -6.36
CA LEU A 6 15.46 15.59 -4.93
C LEU A 6 13.99 15.87 -4.66
N ASP A 7 13.38 16.77 -5.45
CA ASP A 7 11.95 17.07 -5.33
C ASP A 7 11.08 15.83 -5.58
N HIS A 8 11.49 14.97 -6.54
CA HIS A 8 10.80 13.72 -6.81
C HIS A 8 10.89 12.74 -5.63
N LEU A 9 12.07 12.64 -4.99
CA LEU A 9 12.26 11.79 -3.82
C LEU A 9 11.43 12.28 -2.63
N ILE A 10 11.44 13.59 -2.36
CA ILE A 10 10.66 14.20 -1.27
C ILE A 10 9.16 13.93 -1.47
N ARG A 11 8.63 14.17 -2.68
CA ARG A 11 7.21 13.87 -2.99
C ARG A 11 6.85 12.40 -2.76
N ARG A 12 7.77 11.49 -3.06
CA ARG A 12 7.57 10.05 -2.86
C ARG A 12 7.57 9.67 -1.38
N ILE A 13 8.43 10.28 -0.57
CA ILE A 13 8.44 10.12 0.90
C ILE A 13 7.16 10.68 1.51
N GLU A 14 6.73 11.89 1.12
CA GLU A 14 5.49 12.50 1.60
C GLU A 14 4.27 11.64 1.26
N ARG A 15 4.24 11.05 0.06
CA ARG A 15 3.17 10.11 -0.33
C ARG A 15 3.20 8.85 0.54
N LEU A 16 4.37 8.24 0.74
CA LEU A 16 4.51 7.06 1.61
C LEU A 16 4.08 7.35 3.05
N ASN A 17 4.44 8.51 3.59
CA ASN A 17 4.06 8.90 4.94
C ASN A 17 2.53 9.08 5.07
N ARG A 18 1.88 9.74 4.10
CA ARG A 18 0.42 9.84 4.07
C ARG A 18 -0.28 8.49 4.00
N ILE A 19 0.22 7.58 3.14
CA ILE A 19 -0.29 6.20 3.05
C ILE A 19 -0.12 5.51 4.41
N GLY A 20 1.08 5.53 5.00
CA GLY A 20 1.36 4.89 6.27
C GLY A 20 0.50 5.43 7.43
N ALA A 21 0.29 6.74 7.50
CA ALA A 21 -0.57 7.37 8.50
C ALA A 21 -2.04 6.92 8.36
N ALA A 22 -2.56 6.90 7.13
CA ALA A 22 -3.93 6.45 6.86
C ALA A 22 -4.11 4.95 7.22
N LEU A 23 -3.16 4.10 6.82
CA LEU A 23 -3.14 2.68 7.18
C LEU A 23 -3.07 2.46 8.69
N SER A 24 -2.31 3.29 9.41
CA SER A 24 -2.17 3.17 10.88
C SER A 24 -3.42 3.59 11.65
N ALA A 25 -4.27 4.43 11.04
CA ALA A 25 -5.52 4.91 11.64
C ALA A 25 -6.72 4.01 11.31
N GLU A 26 -6.61 3.17 10.28
CA GLU A 26 -7.69 2.26 9.85
C GLU A 26 -7.86 1.10 10.84
N GLN A 27 -9.10 0.79 11.19
CA GLN A 27 -9.45 -0.30 12.12
C GLN A 27 -10.14 -1.47 11.44
N GLY A 28 -10.73 -1.26 10.26
CA GLY A 28 -11.33 -2.32 9.45
C GLY A 28 -10.26 -3.10 8.70
N ILE A 29 -10.14 -4.39 8.97
CA ILE A 29 -9.16 -5.25 8.29
C ILE A 29 -9.38 -5.30 6.77
N ASP A 30 -10.63 -5.34 6.31
CA ASP A 30 -10.96 -5.40 4.89
C ASP A 30 -10.53 -4.11 4.16
N SER A 31 -10.94 -2.94 4.71
CA SER A 31 -10.54 -1.63 4.20
C SER A 31 -9.02 -1.44 4.24
N LEU A 32 -8.37 -1.90 5.30
CA LEU A 32 -6.91 -1.81 5.44
C LEU A 32 -6.21 -2.61 4.34
N LEU A 33 -6.65 -3.84 4.09
CA LEU A 33 -6.08 -4.69 3.05
C LEU A 33 -6.32 -4.10 1.65
N GLU A 34 -7.49 -3.50 1.40
CA GLU A 34 -7.76 -2.78 0.15
C GLU A 34 -6.79 -1.62 -0.05
N MET A 35 -6.61 -0.78 0.97
CA MET A 35 -5.69 0.35 0.92
C MET A 35 -4.24 -0.09 0.71
N ILE A 36 -3.81 -1.18 1.34
CA ILE A 36 -2.47 -1.77 1.12
C ILE A 36 -2.33 -2.22 -0.33
N LEU A 37 -3.31 -2.96 -0.86
CA LEU A 37 -3.26 -3.50 -2.22
C LEU A 37 -3.23 -2.38 -3.27
N LEU A 38 -4.12 -1.39 -3.14
CA LEU A 38 -4.17 -0.23 -4.03
C LEU A 38 -2.87 0.58 -3.95
N GLY A 39 -2.38 0.88 -2.72
CA GLY A 39 -1.13 1.60 -2.53
C GLY A 39 0.08 0.87 -3.14
N ALA A 40 0.14 -0.45 -2.99
CA ALA A 40 1.20 -1.28 -3.59
C ALA A 40 1.16 -1.25 -5.12
N LYS A 41 -0.04 -1.36 -5.72
CA LYS A 41 -0.23 -1.28 -7.18
C LYS A 41 0.22 0.08 -7.72
N GLU A 42 -0.18 1.16 -7.07
CA GLU A 42 0.22 2.51 -7.45
C GLU A 42 1.73 2.73 -7.36
N LEU A 43 2.36 2.24 -6.27
CA LEU A 43 3.81 2.39 -6.05
C LEU A 43 4.65 1.57 -7.04
N THR A 44 4.16 0.41 -7.46
CA THR A 44 4.86 -0.52 -8.35
C THR A 44 4.47 -0.38 -9.82
N SER A 45 3.45 0.42 -10.12
CA SER A 45 2.83 0.51 -11.45
C SER A 45 2.32 -0.86 -11.95
N ALA A 46 1.75 -1.66 -11.04
CA ALA A 46 1.23 -2.98 -11.34
C ALA A 46 -0.27 -2.93 -11.69
N ASP A 47 -0.68 -3.75 -12.66
CA ASP A 47 -2.08 -3.86 -13.10
C ASP A 47 -2.96 -4.59 -12.08
N GLY A 48 -2.35 -5.48 -11.28
CA GLY A 48 -3.03 -6.32 -10.30
C GLY A 48 -2.15 -6.70 -9.11
N GLY A 49 -2.75 -7.39 -8.14
CA GLY A 49 -2.07 -7.92 -6.98
C GLY A 49 -3.01 -8.77 -6.11
N SER A 50 -2.45 -9.45 -5.13
CA SER A 50 -3.19 -10.34 -4.23
C SER A 50 -2.59 -10.26 -2.83
N LEU A 51 -3.46 -10.28 -1.81
CA LEU A 51 -3.06 -10.36 -0.42
C LEU A 51 -3.48 -11.70 0.17
N TYR A 52 -2.60 -12.27 0.98
CA TYR A 52 -2.84 -13.49 1.72
C TYR A 52 -2.60 -13.22 3.19
N LEU A 53 -3.60 -13.53 4.02
CA LEU A 53 -3.46 -13.51 5.47
C LEU A 53 -2.97 -14.89 5.94
N LEU A 54 -2.00 -14.89 6.84
CA LEU A 54 -1.57 -16.14 7.48
C LEU A 54 -2.50 -16.43 8.67
N ASP A 55 -3.23 -17.55 8.59
CA ASP A 55 -4.05 -18.09 9.67
C ASP A 55 -3.49 -19.45 10.11
N GLY A 56 -2.70 -19.44 11.18
CA GLY A 56 -1.95 -20.59 11.65
C GLY A 56 -0.93 -21.09 10.61
N ARG A 57 -1.29 -22.15 9.87
CA ARG A 57 -0.47 -22.73 8.78
C ARG A 57 -1.13 -22.59 7.40
N HIS A 58 -2.25 -21.90 7.31
CA HIS A 58 -2.99 -21.72 6.08
C HIS A 58 -2.86 -20.28 5.59
N LEU A 59 -2.80 -20.12 4.26
CA LEU A 59 -2.91 -18.81 3.62
C LEU A 59 -4.37 -18.60 3.25
N LYS A 60 -5.01 -17.63 3.89
CA LYS A 60 -6.35 -17.18 3.55
C LYS A 60 -6.24 -16.11 2.48
N PHE A 61 -6.78 -16.41 1.30
CA PHE A 61 -6.92 -15.44 0.23
C PHE A 61 -8.14 -14.57 0.50
N GLU A 62 -7.96 -13.25 0.56
CA GLU A 62 -9.07 -12.30 0.65
C GLU A 62 -9.29 -11.68 -0.72
N LEU A 63 -10.50 -11.84 -1.25
CA LEU A 63 -10.95 -11.10 -2.43
C LEU A 63 -11.40 -9.72 -1.99
N ILE A 64 -10.73 -8.71 -2.51
CA ILE A 64 -11.02 -7.32 -2.21
C ILE A 64 -11.65 -6.69 -3.44
N HIS A 65 -12.78 -6.00 -3.26
CA HIS A 65 -13.58 -5.39 -4.33
C HIS A 65 -13.31 -3.90 -4.44
#